data_AF-A0A2V8I4L3-F1
#
_entry.id   AF-A0A2V8I4L3-F1
#
_cell.length_a   1.000
_cell.length_b   1.000
_cell.length_c   1.000
_cell.angle_alpha   90.00
_cell.angle_beta   90.00
_cell.angle_gamma   90.00
#
_symmetry.space_group_name_H-M   'P 1'
#
loop_
_entity.id
_entity.type
_entity.pdbx_description
1 polymer ?
#
loop_
_entity_poly.entity_id
_entity_poly.type
_entity_poly.pdbx_seq_one_letter_code
_entity_poly.pdbx_strand_id
1 'polypeptide(L)'
;SVLMAAAQVIGNDLTITIGGQAGILELNVMMPVMAHNILEWIRLLAASATNLSERCILGIQANKERCNELVEKSLAMCTALAP
;
A
#
# COMPACT_ATOMS: atom_id res chain seq x y z
N SER A 1 -5.08 8.52 -4.83
CA SER A 1 -5.00 8.88 -3.40
C SER A 1 -4.14 7.88 -2.62
N VAL A 2 -4.51 6.60 -2.57
CA VAL A 2 -3.77 5.55 -1.81
C VAL A 2 -2.31 5.38 -2.22
N LEU A 3 -2.00 5.36 -3.52
CA LEU A 3 -0.61 5.21 -4.00
C LEU A 3 0.29 6.38 -3.57
N MET A 4 -0.25 7.60 -3.54
CA MET A 4 0.50 8.77 -3.04
C MET A 4 0.74 8.67 -1.54
N ALA A 5 -0.27 8.25 -0.77
CA ALA A 5 -0.11 8.00 0.66
C ALA A 5 0.91 6.90 0.95
N ALA A 6 0.90 5.81 0.18
CA ALA A 6 1.89 4.73 0.29
C ALA A 6 3.31 5.22 -0.01
N ALA A 7 3.50 6.02 -1.07
CA ALA A 7 4.78 6.63 -1.38
C ALA A 7 5.29 7.53 -0.24
N GLN A 8 4.40 8.35 0.34
CA GLN A 8 4.73 9.20 1.49
C GLN A 8 5.13 8.37 2.71
N VAL A 9 4.40 7.29 3.03
CA VAL A 9 4.71 6.39 4.14
C VAL A 9 6.09 5.76 3.98
N ILE A 10 6.47 5.36 2.76
CA ILE A 10 7.80 4.82 2.46
C ILE A 10 8.88 5.88 2.74
N GLY A 11 8.66 7.14 2.35
CA GLY A 11 9.57 8.24 2.67
C GLY A 11 9.69 8.52 4.17
N ASN A 12 8.56 8.44 4.89
CA ASN A 12 8.52 8.61 6.34
C ASN A 12 9.31 7.48 7.04
N ASP A 13 9.20 6.24 6.56
CA ASP A 13 9.96 5.09 7.09
C ASP A 13 11.48 5.26 6.92
N LEU A 14 11.92 5.76 5.77
CA LEU A 14 13.34 6.10 5.58
C LEU A 14 13.81 7.18 6.56
N THR A 15 12.99 8.21 6.78
CA THR A 15 13.29 9.26 7.77
C THR A 15 13.42 8.70 9.18
N ILE A 16 12.52 7.78 9.56
CA ILE A 16 12.57 7.08 10.85
C ILE A 16 13.84 6.21 10.96
N THR A 17 14.21 5.52 9.90
CA THR A 17 15.42 4.69 9.83
C THR A 17 16.68 5.53 10.08
N ILE A 18 16.80 6.67 9.40
CA ILE A 18 17.92 7.60 9.61
C ILE A 18 17.92 8.15 11.04
N GLY A 19 16.75 8.52 11.58
CA GLY A 19 16.62 8.97 12.97
C GLY A 19 17.03 7.89 13.98
N GLY A 20 16.65 6.63 13.75
CA GLY A 20 17.00 5.50 14.60
C GLY A 20 18.50 5.22 14.65
N GLN A 21 19.20 5.39 13.53
CA GLN A 21 20.66 5.24 13.46
C GLN A 21 21.41 6.39 14.17
N ALA A 22 20.84 7.59 14.25
CA ALA A 22 21.50 8.79 14.74
C ALA A 22 21.55 8.93 16.28
N GLY A 23 21.52 7.83 17.02
CA GLY A 23 21.73 7.84 18.47
C GLY A 23 23.16 8.26 18.81
N ILE A 24 23.33 9.23 19.72
CA ILE A 24 24.64 9.70 20.18
C ILE A 24 24.74 9.44 21.68
N LEU A 25 25.68 8.58 22.08
CA LEU A 25 25.92 8.18 23.47
C LEU A 25 24.61 7.68 24.15
N GLU A 26 24.16 8.31 25.22
CA GLU A 26 23.02 7.87 26.03
C GLU A 26 21.65 8.30 25.49
N LEU A 27 21.59 9.16 24.45
CA LEU A 27 20.34 9.76 23.99
C LEU A 27 20.21 9.84 22.46
N ASN A 28 19.01 9.56 21.97
CA ASN A 28 18.64 9.83 20.58
C ASN A 28 17.87 11.16 20.48
N VAL A 29 18.49 12.17 19.89
CA VAL A 29 17.90 13.52 19.74
C VAL A 29 16.96 13.64 18.54
N MET A 30 16.87 12.61 17.69
CA MET A 30 15.96 12.54 16.54
C MET A 30 14.57 11.97 16.89
N MET A 31 14.33 11.59 18.15
CA MET A 31 13.03 11.09 18.60
C MET A 31 11.83 11.98 18.21
N PRO A 32 11.91 13.34 18.24
CA PRO A 32 10.78 14.18 17.84
C PRO A 32 10.39 14.02 16.36
N VAL A 33 11.36 13.94 15.44
CA VAL A 33 11.08 13.77 14.00
C VAL A 33 10.57 12.36 13.70
N MET A 34 11.09 11.34 14.37
CA MET A 34 10.60 9.97 14.25
C MET A 34 9.13 9.87 14.71
N ALA A 35 8.81 10.42 15.88
CA ALA A 35 7.44 10.42 16.40
C ALA A 35 6.47 11.16 15.49
N HIS A 36 6.88 12.31 14.93
CA HIS A 36 6.07 13.05 13.96
C HIS A 36 5.75 12.20 12.73
N ASN A 37 6.77 11.59 12.11
CA ASN A 37 6.63 10.77 10.91
C ASN A 37 5.75 9.54 11.13
N ILE A 38 5.86 8.88 12.28
CA ILE A 38 5.01 7.74 12.66
C ILE A 38 3.54 8.19 12.76
N LEU A 39 3.27 9.26 13.51
CA LEU A 39 1.91 9.75 13.70
C LEU A 39 1.28 10.25 12.39
N GLU A 40 2.08 10.87 11.53
CA GLU A 40 1.63 11.28 10.19
C GLU A 40 1.30 10.09 9.31
N TRP A 41 2.18 9.07 9.22
CA TRP A 41 1.90 7.89 8.42
C TRP A 41 0.60 7.25 8.87
N ILE A 42 0.38 7.12 10.20
CA ILE A 42 -0.78 6.41 10.76
C ILE A 42 -2.06 7.10 10.28
N ARG A 43 -2.09 8.43 10.36
CA ARG A 43 -3.22 9.23 9.87
C ARG A 43 -3.43 9.05 8.36
N LEU A 44 -2.36 9.10 7.56
CA LEU A 44 -2.45 8.97 6.10
C LEU A 44 -2.97 7.59 5.67
N LEU A 45 -2.43 6.51 6.25
CA LEU A 45 -2.86 5.15 5.93
C LEU A 45 -4.29 4.89 6.37
N ALA A 46 -4.66 5.29 7.60
CA ALA A 46 -6.02 5.12 8.10
C ALA A 46 -7.04 5.84 7.21
N ALA A 47 -6.80 7.12 6.90
CA ALA A 47 -7.69 7.88 6.03
C ALA A 47 -7.76 7.31 4.61
N SER A 48 -6.63 6.89 4.05
CA SER A 48 -6.57 6.34 2.70
C SER A 48 -7.24 4.98 2.59
N ALA A 49 -7.09 4.10 3.60
CA ALA A 49 -7.72 2.79 3.63
C ALA A 49 -9.24 2.90 3.75
N THR A 50 -9.75 3.76 4.65
CA THR A 50 -11.18 4.04 4.76
C THR A 50 -11.74 4.59 3.46
N ASN A 51 -11.07 5.58 2.86
CA ASN A 51 -11.50 6.16 1.59
C ASN A 51 -11.50 5.14 0.44
N LEU A 52 -10.47 4.29 0.35
CA LEU A 52 -10.41 3.23 -0.65
C LEU A 52 -11.56 2.24 -0.50
N SER A 53 -11.85 1.83 0.75
CA SER A 53 -12.94 0.92 1.06
C SER A 53 -14.28 1.52 0.61
N GLU A 54 -14.61 2.71 1.11
CA GLU A 54 -15.91 3.34 0.92
C GLU A 54 -16.16 3.85 -0.50
N ARG A 55 -15.12 4.38 -1.16
CA ARG A 55 -15.26 5.12 -2.42
C ARG A 55 -14.85 4.31 -3.64
N CYS A 56 -14.21 3.16 -3.46
CA CYS A 56 -13.80 2.30 -4.57
C CYS A 56 -14.27 0.87 -4.33
N ILE A 57 -13.77 0.19 -3.29
CA ILE A 57 -13.92 -1.25 -3.13
C ILE A 57 -15.38 -1.68 -3.03
N LEU A 58 -16.21 -0.99 -2.22
CA LEU A 58 -17.63 -1.34 -2.07
C LEU A 58 -18.43 -1.32 -3.38
N GLY A 59 -17.98 -0.55 -4.38
CA GLY A 59 -18.65 -0.42 -5.67
C GLY A 59 -18.07 -1.28 -6.79
N ILE A 60 -17.01 -2.06 -6.53
CA ILE A 60 -16.38 -2.88 -7.57
C ILE A 60 -17.33 -3.98 -8.02
N GLN A 61 -17.58 -4.05 -9.34
CA GLN A 61 -18.34 -5.13 -9.97
C GLN A 61 -17.48 -5.78 -11.06
N ALA A 62 -17.56 -7.10 -11.16
CA ALA A 62 -16.88 -7.84 -12.22
C ALA A 62 -17.66 -7.71 -13.53
N ASN A 63 -16.96 -7.40 -14.62
CA ASN A 63 -17.49 -7.55 -15.97
C ASN A 63 -17.37 -9.03 -16.39
N LYS A 64 -18.43 -9.80 -16.10
CA LYS A 64 -18.42 -11.26 -16.27
C LYS A 64 -18.27 -11.66 -17.73
N GLU A 65 -18.93 -10.96 -18.65
CA GLU A 65 -18.87 -11.21 -20.08
C GLU A 65 -17.42 -11.08 -20.58
N ARG A 66 -16.75 -9.99 -20.20
CA ARG A 66 -15.35 -9.76 -20.57
C ARG A 66 -14.41 -10.77 -19.92
N CYS A 67 -14.63 -11.12 -18.66
CA CYS A 67 -13.84 -12.14 -17.97
C CYS A 67 -13.93 -13.50 -18.68
N ASN A 68 -15.14 -13.93 -19.07
CA ASN A 68 -15.34 -15.19 -19.79
C ASN A 68 -14.67 -15.17 -21.16
N GLU A 69 -14.82 -14.08 -21.92
CA GLU A 69 -14.17 -13.92 -23.23
C GLU A 69 -12.64 -14.04 -23.12
N LEU A 70 -12.03 -13.46 -22.09
CA LEU A 70 -10.58 -13.53 -21.87
C LEU A 70 -10.12 -14.94 -21.49
N VAL A 71 -10.93 -15.68 -20.73
CA VAL A 71 -10.63 -17.08 -20.39
C VAL A 71 -10.71 -17.97 -21.62
N GLU A 72 -11.78 -17.87 -22.41
CA GLU A 72 -11.95 -18.66 -23.64
C GLU A 72 -10.84 -18.44 -24.66
N LYS A 73 -10.32 -17.20 -24.73
CA LYS A 73 -9.21 -16.83 -25.63
C LYS A 73 -7.83 -17.12 -25.05
N SER A 74 -7.73 -17.57 -23.80
CA SER A 74 -6.45 -17.82 -23.15
C SER A 74 -5.82 -19.11 -23.65
N LEU A 75 -4.57 -19.03 -24.10
CA LEU A 75 -3.74 -20.20 -24.43
C LEU A 75 -3.53 -21.12 -23.21
N ALA A 76 -3.74 -20.61 -22.00
CA ALA A 76 -3.71 -21.42 -20.79
C ALA A 76 -4.83 -22.48 -20.76
N MET A 77 -5.92 -22.34 -21.54
CA MET A 77 -6.95 -23.39 -21.63
C MET A 77 -6.42 -24.69 -22.26
N CYS A 78 -5.29 -24.64 -22.98
CA CYS A 78 -4.67 -25.82 -23.57
C CYS A 78 -4.14 -26.82 -22.53
N THR A 79 -3.85 -26.41 -21.28
CA THR A 79 -3.44 -27.37 -20.23
C THR A 79 -4.58 -28.31 -19.83
N ALA A 80 -5.85 -27.89 -19.95
CA ALA A 80 -6.99 -28.78 -19.74
C ALA A 80 -7.12 -29.86 -20.84
N LEU A 81 -6.43 -29.68 -21.97
CA LEU A 81 -6.39 -30.63 -23.08
C LEU A 81 -5.18 -31.58 -23.01
N ALA A 82 -4.24 -31.37 -22.09
CA ALA A 82 -3.18 -32.32 -21.79
C ALA A 82 -3.71 -33.38 -20.80
N PRO A 83 -3.49 -34.69 -21.05
CA PRO A 83 -4.05 -35.78 -20.24
C PRO A 83 -3.46 -35.87 -18.83
#